data_AF-A0A934A0C7-F1
#
_entry.id   AF-A0A934A0C7-F1
#
_cell.length_a   1.000
_cell.length_b   1.000
_cell.length_c   1.000
_cell.angle_alpha   90.00
_cell.angle_beta   90.00
_cell.angle_gamma   90.00
#
_symmetry.space_group_name_H-M   'P 1'
#
loop_
_entity.id
_entity.type
_entity.pdbx_description
1 polymer ?
#
loop_
_entity_poly.entity_id
_entity_poly.type
_entity_poly.pdbx_seq_one_letter_code
_entity_poly.pdbx_strand_id
1 'polypeptide(L)'
;MRALPMPLVALVCHAGMTGCVLDPAPGIWQSRTEARNLECTRLSQARAHELYPTEVPEPAPRGHFDKTDALACQGRFLRLDERAARDEALLSSLRESVAEIVEEASNPPGFEEVVWHVDAFYPEPRVAGKIAVAARTELAERGRRVSDRVPLLAAGDIVVLGRLPAKEAYPLACARYSTLGALRQREALLGLMLIDARETELHAGLCLEGKWRWLR
;
A
#
# COMPACT_ATOMS: atom_id res chain seq x y z
N MET A 1 -21.28 8.11 9.61
CA MET A 1 -20.18 9.00 9.18
C MET A 1 -19.08 8.86 10.20
N ARG A 2 -18.05 8.05 9.93
CA ARG A 2 -16.88 7.91 10.81
C ARG A 2 -15.78 8.77 10.19
N ALA A 3 -15.19 9.66 11.01
CA ALA A 3 -14.13 10.55 10.61
C ALA A 3 -12.94 9.74 10.07
N LEU A 4 -12.36 10.20 8.96
CA LEU A 4 -11.09 9.73 8.41
C LEU A 4 -9.99 9.82 9.49
N PRO A 5 -8.95 8.96 9.46
CA PRO A 5 -7.80 9.15 10.32
C PRO A 5 -7.10 10.45 9.89
N MET A 6 -7.41 11.54 10.59
CA MET A 6 -6.77 12.82 10.33
C MET A 6 -5.29 12.72 10.67
N PRO A 7 -4.39 13.31 9.85
CA PRO A 7 -2.99 13.43 10.21
C PRO A 7 -2.88 14.10 11.59
N LEU A 8 -2.06 13.55 12.47
CA LEU A 8 -1.83 14.14 13.78
C LEU A 8 -0.88 15.33 13.58
N VAL A 9 -1.46 16.52 13.42
CA VAL A 9 -0.70 17.76 13.30
C VAL A 9 -0.33 18.21 14.72
N ALA A 10 0.96 18.09 15.04
CA ALA A 10 1.51 18.49 16.32
C ALA A 10 2.20 19.86 16.17
N LEU A 11 1.74 20.85 16.93
CA LEU A 11 2.42 22.13 17.03
C LEU A 11 3.55 22.02 18.06
N VAL A 12 4.80 22.17 17.60
CA VAL A 12 5.95 22.32 18.51
C VAL A 12 6.09 23.80 18.84
N CYS A 13 5.43 24.25 19.90
CA CYS A 13 5.68 25.57 20.47
C CYS A 13 6.90 25.51 21.41
N HIS A 14 7.84 26.44 21.26
CA HIS A 14 8.84 26.66 22.30
C HIS A 14 8.18 27.16 23.59
N ALA A 15 8.74 26.73 24.72
CA ALA A 15 8.18 26.83 26.05
C ALA A 15 7.64 28.24 26.39
N GLY A 16 6.33 28.33 26.69
CA GLY A 16 5.75 29.57 27.23
C GLY A 16 4.23 29.71 27.15
N MET A 17 3.52 28.95 26.31
CA MET A 17 2.06 29.11 26.18
C MET A 17 1.28 27.83 26.49
N THR A 18 0.35 27.96 27.45
CA THR A 18 -0.67 26.97 27.79
C THR A 18 -1.60 26.73 26.60
N GLY A 19 -1.49 25.56 26.00
CA GLY A 19 -2.34 25.12 24.90
C GLY A 19 -1.54 24.61 23.72
N CYS A 20 -0.85 23.48 23.88
CA CYS A 20 -0.19 22.80 22.77
C CYS A 20 -0.76 21.40 22.63
N VAL A 21 -1.26 21.10 21.42
CA VAL A 21 -1.65 19.75 21.02
C VAL A 21 -0.36 18.96 20.78
N LEU A 22 -0.04 18.13 21.79
CA LEU A 22 0.88 16.97 21.82
C LEU A 22 2.19 17.10 21.03
N ASP A 23 3.29 17.39 21.73
CA ASP A 23 4.66 17.16 21.24
C ASP A 23 4.84 15.66 20.88
N PRO A 24 5.30 15.31 19.66
CA PRO A 24 5.49 13.91 19.24
C PRO A 24 6.68 13.22 19.92
N ALA A 25 7.46 13.94 20.75
CA ALA A 25 8.51 13.36 21.55
C ALA A 25 7.98 12.36 22.59
N PRO A 26 8.74 11.30 22.94
CA PRO A 26 8.30 10.32 23.92
C PRO A 26 8.08 11.00 25.28
N GLY A 27 6.87 10.84 25.81
CA GLY A 27 6.40 11.49 27.03
C GLY A 27 5.61 10.53 27.92
N ILE A 28 4.90 11.08 28.90
CA ILE A 28 4.12 10.30 29.88
C ILE A 28 2.97 9.53 29.18
N TRP A 29 2.48 10.06 28.06
CA TRP A 29 1.35 9.53 27.30
C TRP A 29 1.73 8.85 25.98
N GLN A 30 3.02 8.89 25.60
CA GLN A 30 3.49 8.37 24.31
C GLN A 30 4.81 7.61 24.48
N SER A 31 4.80 6.32 24.13
CA SER A 31 5.95 5.44 24.29
C SER A 31 7.06 5.76 23.28
N ARG A 32 8.30 5.36 23.62
CA ARG A 32 9.45 5.47 22.69
C ARG A 32 9.21 4.77 21.35
N THR A 33 8.44 3.68 21.35
CA THR A 33 8.12 2.93 20.13
C THR A 33 7.14 3.71 19.25
N GLU A 34 6.13 4.35 19.84
CA GLU A 34 5.17 5.19 19.11
C GLU A 34 5.82 6.46 18.54
N ALA A 35 6.74 7.09 19.27
CA ALA A 35 7.48 8.24 18.76
C ALA A 35 8.39 7.88 17.57
N ARG A 36 9.01 6.69 17.56
CA ARG A 36 9.82 6.19 16.43
C ARG A 36 8.99 5.81 15.21
N ASN A 37 7.70 5.61 15.42
CA ASN A 37 6.74 5.27 14.39
C ASN A 37 6.15 6.52 13.72
N LEU A 38 6.59 7.73 14.06
CA LEU A 38 6.15 8.95 13.40
C LEU A 38 7.20 9.40 12.39
N GLU A 39 6.74 9.74 11.20
CA GLU A 39 7.48 10.52 10.23
C GLU A 39 6.95 11.94 10.24
N CYS A 40 7.77 12.88 10.68
CA CYS A 40 7.37 14.27 10.85
C CYS A 40 8.07 15.14 9.81
N THR A 41 7.28 15.93 9.08
CA THR A 41 7.79 16.98 8.21
C THR A 41 7.61 18.33 8.89
N ARG A 42 8.61 19.20 8.74
CA ARG A 42 8.57 20.54 9.30
C ARG A 42 7.90 21.48 8.30
N LEU A 43 6.88 22.19 8.75
CA LEU A 43 6.14 23.18 7.99
C LEU A 43 6.23 24.54 8.66
N SER A 44 6.20 25.61 7.86
CA SER A 44 6.00 26.95 8.41
C SER A 44 4.58 27.08 8.94
N GLN A 45 4.37 27.89 9.98
CA GLN A 45 3.05 28.13 10.56
C GLN A 45 2.01 28.57 9.53
N ALA A 46 2.38 29.45 8.59
CA ALA A 46 1.49 29.90 7.52
C ALA A 46 1.06 28.74 6.61
N ARG A 47 1.99 27.85 6.24
CA ARG A 47 1.67 26.69 5.40
C ARG A 47 0.86 25.64 6.16
N ALA A 48 1.14 25.46 7.45
CA ALA A 48 0.42 24.54 8.31
C ALA A 48 -1.03 25.01 8.54
N HIS A 49 -1.26 26.31 8.75
CA HIS A 49 -2.61 26.89 8.86
C HIS A 49 -3.41 26.79 7.54
N GLU A 50 -2.76 26.99 6.40
CA GLU A 50 -3.40 26.81 5.09
C GLU A 50 -3.89 25.37 4.88
N LEU A 51 -3.10 24.37 5.30
CA LEU A 51 -3.42 22.96 5.15
C LEU A 51 -4.37 22.43 6.24
N TYR A 52 -4.28 22.97 7.45
CA TYR A 52 -4.97 22.49 8.65
C TYR A 52 -5.52 23.67 9.47
N PRO A 53 -6.51 24.41 8.94
CA PRO A 53 -6.97 25.66 9.54
C PRO A 53 -7.72 25.46 10.87
N THR A 54 -8.23 24.26 11.14
CA THR A 54 -8.96 23.94 12.38
C THR A 54 -8.02 23.56 13.51
N GLU A 55 -6.88 22.97 13.16
CA GLU A 55 -5.89 22.39 14.07
C GLU A 55 -4.73 23.35 14.35
N VAL A 56 -4.41 24.23 13.39
CA VAL A 56 -3.33 25.20 13.47
C VAL A 56 -3.92 26.61 13.49
N PRO A 57 -3.61 27.44 14.50
CA PRO A 57 -4.11 28.81 14.56
C PRO A 57 -3.49 29.72 13.49
N GLU A 58 -4.23 30.75 13.09
CA GLU A 58 -3.77 31.74 12.10
C GLU A 58 -2.44 32.37 12.53
N PRO A 59 -1.47 32.53 11.62
CA PRO A 59 -0.20 33.17 11.96
C PRO A 59 -0.42 34.59 12.48
N ALA A 60 0.28 34.96 13.56
CA ALA A 60 0.15 36.27 14.17
C ALA A 60 0.54 37.40 13.19
N PRO A 61 -0.11 38.58 13.27
CA PRO A 61 0.25 39.73 12.47
C PRO A 61 1.70 40.18 12.76
N ARG A 62 2.35 40.79 11.76
CA ARG A 62 3.79 41.12 11.76
C ARG A 62 4.21 41.83 13.07
N GLY A 63 5.22 41.29 13.75
CA GLY A 63 5.81 41.87 14.97
C GLY A 63 6.14 40.87 16.08
N HIS A 64 5.58 39.65 16.02
CA HIS A 64 6.00 38.54 16.88
C HIS A 64 7.25 37.84 16.31
N PHE A 65 8.31 37.77 17.11
CA PHE A 65 9.61 37.21 16.71
C PHE A 65 9.72 35.69 16.90
N ASP A 66 8.68 35.03 17.41
CA ASP A 66 8.67 33.60 17.59
C ASP A 66 8.27 32.92 16.27
N LYS A 67 9.28 32.48 15.51
CA LYS A 67 9.07 31.54 14.41
C LYS A 67 8.67 30.20 15.02
N THR A 68 7.37 29.94 15.06
CA THR A 68 6.85 28.66 15.53
C THR A 68 6.76 27.73 14.33
N ASP A 69 7.69 26.78 14.24
CA ASP A 69 7.62 25.72 13.22
C ASP A 69 6.57 24.69 13.64
N ALA A 70 5.73 24.24 12.71
CA ALA A 70 4.77 23.16 12.95
C ALA A 70 5.36 21.82 12.47
N LEU A 71 5.03 20.72 13.15
CA LEU A 71 5.35 19.38 12.69
C LEU A 71 4.08 18.68 12.22
N ALA A 72 4.04 18.34 10.94
CA ALA A 72 3.03 17.42 10.41
C ALA A 72 3.59 16.01 10.51
N CYS A 73 3.06 15.23 11.46
CA CYS A 73 3.50 13.87 11.72
C CYS A 73 2.49 12.85 11.19
N GLN A 74 3.00 11.83 10.49
CA GLN A 74 2.23 10.69 10.02
C GLN A 74 2.81 9.39 10.60
N GLY A 75 1.96 8.42 10.92
CA GLY A 75 2.41 7.10 11.36
C GLY A 75 3.07 6.31 10.22
N ARG A 76 4.23 5.69 10.47
CA ARG A 76 4.94 4.79 9.55
C ARG A 76 4.34 3.38 9.53
N PHE A 77 3.81 2.94 10.66
CA PHE A 77 3.19 1.64 10.90
C PHE A 77 1.85 1.87 11.62
N LEU A 78 0.80 1.18 11.18
CA LEU A 78 -0.54 1.32 11.77
C LEU A 78 -0.73 0.37 12.96
N ARG A 79 -1.66 0.70 13.87
CA ARG A 79 -2.02 -0.20 14.98
C ARG A 79 -2.83 -1.39 14.47
N LEU A 80 -2.78 -2.51 15.20
CA LEU A 80 -3.34 -3.81 14.80
C LEU A 80 -4.86 -3.78 14.52
N ASP A 81 -5.58 -2.76 15.00
CA ASP A 81 -7.03 -2.56 14.89
C ASP A 81 -7.47 -1.65 13.73
N GLU A 82 -6.55 -1.12 12.92
CA GLU A 82 -6.82 -0.11 11.88
C GLU A 82 -6.83 -0.67 10.44
N ARG A 83 -7.52 -1.78 10.19
CA ARG A 83 -7.63 -2.39 8.84
C ARG A 83 -8.08 -1.40 7.76
N ALA A 84 -8.95 -0.45 8.11
CA ALA A 84 -9.44 0.57 7.18
C ALA A 84 -8.33 1.54 6.72
N ALA A 85 -7.37 1.88 7.58
CA ALA A 85 -6.30 2.83 7.26
C ALA A 85 -5.24 2.20 6.35
N ARG A 86 -4.94 0.90 6.50
CA ARG A 86 -4.06 0.17 5.59
C ARG A 86 -4.68 0.07 4.20
N ASP A 87 -5.94 -0.33 4.15
CA ASP A 87 -6.67 -0.43 2.88
C ASP A 87 -6.74 0.96 2.20
N GLU A 88 -6.93 2.03 2.97
CA GLU A 88 -6.91 3.40 2.46
C GLU A 88 -5.53 3.82 1.93
N ALA A 89 -4.45 3.58 2.68
CA ALA A 89 -3.08 3.90 2.25
C ALA A 89 -2.64 3.13 0.98
N LEU A 90 -3.04 1.86 0.88
CA LEU A 90 -2.81 1.07 -0.32
C LEU A 90 -3.64 1.60 -1.48
N LEU A 91 -4.92 1.94 -1.25
CA LEU A 91 -5.79 2.45 -2.30
C LEU A 91 -5.39 3.86 -2.77
N SER A 92 -4.83 4.71 -1.91
CA SER A 92 -4.38 6.06 -2.27
C SER A 92 -3.16 6.04 -3.18
N SER A 93 -2.29 5.04 -3.06
CA SER A 93 -1.07 4.84 -3.86
C SER A 93 -1.23 3.75 -4.94
N LEU A 94 -2.42 3.16 -5.07
CA LEU A 94 -2.66 1.97 -5.89
C LEU A 94 -2.25 2.16 -7.35
N ARG A 95 -2.61 3.32 -7.93
CA ARG A 95 -2.34 3.59 -9.34
C ARG A 95 -0.85 3.60 -9.64
N GLU A 96 -0.07 4.32 -8.82
CA GLU A 96 1.38 4.42 -8.97
C GLU A 96 2.04 3.06 -8.76
N SER A 97 1.69 2.37 -7.66
CA SER A 97 2.24 1.04 -7.35
C SER A 97 1.94 0.02 -8.45
N VAL A 98 0.72 0.01 -9.00
CA VAL A 98 0.33 -0.89 -10.09
C VAL A 98 1.06 -0.54 -11.38
N ALA A 99 1.21 0.74 -11.71
CA ALA A 99 1.95 1.17 -12.90
C ALA A 99 3.41 0.69 -12.86
N GLU A 100 4.09 0.86 -11.72
CA GLU A 100 5.46 0.36 -11.51
C GLU A 100 5.54 -1.16 -11.67
N ILE A 101 4.63 -1.90 -11.03
CA ILE A 101 4.59 -3.37 -11.09
C ILE A 101 4.36 -3.85 -12.53
N VAL A 102 3.39 -3.27 -13.24
CA VAL A 102 3.05 -3.67 -14.60
C VAL A 102 4.18 -3.34 -15.57
N GLU A 103 4.88 -2.22 -15.36
CA GLU A 103 6.07 -1.88 -16.11
C GLU A 103 7.14 -2.94 -15.99
N GLU A 104 7.50 -3.29 -14.76
CA GLU A 104 8.52 -4.31 -14.49
C GLU A 104 8.11 -5.70 -15.02
N ALA A 105 6.83 -6.05 -14.88
CA ALA A 105 6.29 -7.31 -15.37
C ALA A 105 6.35 -7.41 -16.90
N SER A 106 6.06 -6.31 -17.59
CA SER A 106 5.84 -6.28 -19.04
C SER A 106 7.10 -5.96 -19.87
N ASN A 107 8.21 -5.59 -19.23
CA ASN A 107 9.46 -5.24 -19.90
C ASN A 107 10.35 -6.41 -20.42
N PRO A 108 10.22 -7.67 -19.98
CA PRO A 108 11.06 -8.74 -20.50
C PRO A 108 10.79 -9.05 -22.00
N PRO A 109 11.82 -9.31 -22.81
CA PRO A 109 11.66 -9.68 -24.22
C PRO A 109 10.91 -11.03 -24.37
N GLY A 110 10.08 -11.14 -25.42
CA GLY A 110 9.30 -12.35 -25.71
C GLY A 110 7.86 -12.37 -25.18
N PHE A 111 7.39 -11.27 -24.58
CA PHE A 111 6.07 -11.17 -23.95
C PHE A 111 4.99 -10.48 -24.82
N GLU A 112 5.27 -10.23 -26.10
CA GLU A 112 4.36 -9.47 -27.00
C GLU A 112 3.05 -10.22 -27.31
N GLU A 113 3.09 -11.55 -27.37
CA GLU A 113 1.93 -12.39 -27.68
C GLU A 113 1.28 -13.01 -26.44
N VAL A 114 1.72 -12.62 -25.24
CA VAL A 114 1.26 -13.19 -23.98
C VAL A 114 -0.14 -12.67 -23.62
N VAL A 115 -1.02 -13.59 -23.22
CA VAL A 115 -2.31 -13.27 -22.62
C VAL A 115 -2.14 -13.17 -21.10
N TRP A 116 -2.48 -12.02 -20.55
CA TRP A 116 -2.29 -11.69 -19.15
C TRP A 116 -3.54 -12.02 -18.34
N HIS A 117 -3.36 -12.82 -17.31
CA HIS A 117 -4.28 -13.04 -16.22
C HIS A 117 -3.83 -12.20 -15.03
N VAL A 118 -4.78 -11.71 -14.25
CA VAL A 118 -4.50 -10.93 -13.05
C VAL A 118 -5.32 -11.51 -11.91
N ASP A 119 -4.66 -11.71 -10.77
CA ASP A 119 -5.35 -12.01 -9.52
C ASP A 119 -4.72 -11.24 -8.36
N ALA A 120 -5.55 -10.88 -7.38
CA ALA A 120 -5.15 -10.14 -6.20
C ALA A 120 -5.43 -10.97 -4.94
N PHE A 121 -4.36 -11.42 -4.30
CA PHE A 121 -4.40 -12.19 -3.05
C PHE A 121 -4.45 -11.22 -1.87
N TYR A 122 -5.62 -10.63 -1.65
CA TYR A 122 -5.88 -9.67 -0.57
C TYR A 122 -6.97 -10.18 0.39
N PRO A 123 -6.85 -9.99 1.71
CA PRO A 123 -7.83 -10.51 2.67
C PRO A 123 -9.26 -9.99 2.49
N GLU A 124 -9.41 -8.71 2.12
CA GLU A 124 -10.71 -8.09 1.86
C GLU A 124 -11.09 -8.21 0.37
N PRO A 125 -12.15 -8.95 0.01
CA PRO A 125 -12.50 -9.21 -1.40
C PRO A 125 -12.79 -7.94 -2.20
N ARG A 126 -13.35 -6.90 -1.58
CA ARG A 126 -13.62 -5.62 -2.27
C ARG A 126 -12.33 -4.90 -2.66
N VAL A 127 -11.31 -4.98 -1.82
CA VAL A 127 -9.99 -4.37 -2.09
C VAL A 127 -9.24 -5.22 -3.11
N ALA A 128 -9.26 -6.55 -2.99
CA ALA A 128 -8.74 -7.47 -4.00
C ALA A 128 -9.29 -7.14 -5.40
N GLY A 129 -10.62 -6.95 -5.50
CA GLY A 129 -11.27 -6.59 -6.75
C GLY A 129 -10.76 -5.27 -7.33
N LYS A 130 -10.59 -4.23 -6.50
CA LYS A 130 -10.04 -2.93 -6.95
C LYS A 130 -8.60 -3.06 -7.45
N ILE A 131 -7.76 -3.80 -6.73
CA ILE A 131 -6.35 -4.06 -7.11
C ILE A 131 -6.31 -4.78 -8.45
N ALA A 132 -7.07 -5.88 -8.60
CA ALA A 132 -7.11 -6.66 -9.83
C ALA A 132 -7.68 -5.88 -11.02
N VAL A 133 -8.66 -5.00 -10.80
CA VAL A 133 -9.18 -4.11 -11.85
C VAL A 133 -8.13 -3.09 -12.25
N ALA A 134 -7.48 -2.41 -11.29
CA ALA A 134 -6.44 -1.42 -11.58
C ALA A 134 -5.30 -2.01 -12.43
N ALA A 135 -4.82 -3.21 -12.08
CA ALA A 135 -3.75 -3.86 -12.85
C ALA A 135 -4.20 -4.33 -14.23
N ARG A 136 -5.44 -4.81 -14.40
CA ARG A 136 -5.98 -5.14 -15.72
C ARG A 136 -6.10 -3.89 -16.59
N THR A 137 -6.57 -2.78 -16.03
CA THR A 137 -6.65 -1.49 -16.72
C THR A 137 -5.28 -1.02 -17.17
N GLU A 138 -4.28 -1.01 -16.28
CA GLU A 138 -2.91 -0.59 -16.60
C GLU A 138 -2.28 -1.47 -17.70
N LEU A 139 -2.45 -2.80 -17.62
CA LEU A 139 -2.00 -3.71 -18.68
C LEU A 139 -2.67 -3.40 -20.03
N ALA A 140 -3.98 -3.16 -20.02
CA ALA A 140 -4.75 -2.84 -21.22
C ALA A 140 -4.34 -1.48 -21.82
N GLU A 141 -4.13 -0.46 -20.98
CA GLU A 141 -3.66 0.87 -21.40
C GLU A 141 -2.26 0.80 -22.04
N ARG A 142 -1.42 -0.14 -21.59
CA ARG A 142 -0.12 -0.46 -22.20
C ARG A 142 -0.21 -1.38 -23.43
N GLY A 143 -1.41 -1.64 -23.95
CA GLY A 143 -1.64 -2.42 -25.16
C GLY A 143 -1.47 -3.94 -25.00
N ARG A 144 -1.46 -4.46 -23.76
CA ARG A 144 -1.35 -5.90 -23.50
C ARG A 144 -2.71 -6.59 -23.68
N ARG A 145 -2.68 -7.86 -24.07
CA ARG A 145 -3.89 -8.70 -24.14
C ARG A 145 -4.22 -9.19 -22.75
N VAL A 146 -5.36 -8.76 -22.20
CA VAL A 146 -5.79 -9.11 -20.85
C VAL A 146 -6.99 -10.04 -20.91
N SER A 147 -6.98 -11.11 -20.11
CA SER A 147 -8.08 -12.04 -19.97
C SER A 147 -8.91 -11.69 -18.73
N ASP A 148 -10.24 -11.81 -18.85
CA ASP A 148 -11.15 -11.73 -17.71
C ASP A 148 -11.19 -13.01 -16.85
N ARG A 149 -10.56 -14.08 -17.33
CA ARG A 149 -10.49 -15.36 -16.63
C ARG A 149 -9.45 -15.31 -15.50
N VAL A 150 -9.84 -15.77 -14.31
CA VAL A 150 -8.90 -16.01 -13.21
C VAL A 150 -8.51 -17.49 -13.19
N PRO A 151 -7.22 -17.85 -13.20
CA PRO A 151 -6.77 -19.23 -13.06
C PRO A 151 -7.17 -19.79 -11.69
N LEU A 152 -7.81 -20.96 -11.67
CA LEU A 152 -8.30 -21.59 -10.44
C LEU A 152 -7.45 -22.81 -10.07
N LEU A 153 -7.23 -22.99 -8.77
CA LEU A 153 -6.69 -24.22 -8.20
C LEU A 153 -7.80 -25.06 -7.59
N ALA A 154 -7.56 -26.35 -7.42
CA ALA A 154 -8.51 -27.22 -6.72
C ALA A 154 -8.58 -26.83 -5.23
N ALA A 155 -9.73 -27.05 -4.59
CA ALA A 155 -9.94 -26.71 -3.18
C ALA A 155 -8.89 -27.34 -2.26
N GLY A 156 -8.45 -28.58 -2.55
CA GLY A 156 -7.38 -29.25 -1.79
C GLY A 156 -6.03 -28.53 -1.90
N ASP A 157 -5.68 -28.00 -3.07
CA ASP A 157 -4.46 -27.21 -3.26
C ASP A 157 -4.52 -25.91 -2.44
N ILE A 158 -5.67 -25.23 -2.45
CA ILE A 158 -5.88 -23.99 -1.69
C ILE A 158 -5.68 -24.21 -0.18
N VAL A 159 -6.21 -25.32 0.36
CA VAL A 159 -6.07 -25.64 1.79
C VAL A 159 -4.62 -25.89 2.19
N VAL A 160 -3.82 -26.52 1.32
CA VAL A 160 -2.40 -26.78 1.58
C VAL A 160 -1.60 -25.49 1.45
N LEU A 161 -1.78 -24.76 0.34
CA LEU A 161 -1.05 -23.53 0.05
C LEU A 161 -1.33 -22.45 1.09
N GLY A 162 -2.56 -22.36 1.61
CA GLY A 162 -2.93 -21.41 2.66
C GLY A 162 -2.26 -21.66 4.02
N ARG A 163 -1.55 -22.78 4.20
CA ARG A 163 -0.76 -23.08 5.41
C ARG A 163 0.72 -22.77 5.24
N LEU A 164 1.17 -22.44 4.03
CA LEU A 164 2.56 -22.16 3.73
C LEU A 164 2.85 -20.65 3.82
N PRO A 165 4.09 -20.27 4.13
CA PRO A 165 4.54 -18.89 3.94
C PRO A 165 4.37 -18.45 2.48
N ALA A 166 4.04 -17.18 2.25
CA ALA A 166 3.88 -16.61 0.91
C ALA A 166 5.03 -16.96 -0.05
N LYS A 167 6.28 -16.88 0.44
CA LYS A 167 7.48 -17.19 -0.34
C LYS A 167 7.52 -18.61 -0.90
N GLU A 168 6.83 -19.55 -0.27
CA GLU A 168 6.72 -20.94 -0.70
C GLU A 168 5.41 -21.22 -1.43
N ALA A 169 4.31 -20.62 -0.97
CA ALA A 169 2.98 -20.82 -1.51
C ALA A 169 2.87 -20.41 -2.99
N TYR A 170 3.34 -19.21 -3.37
CA TYR A 170 3.16 -18.71 -4.73
C TYR A 170 3.97 -19.46 -5.80
N PRO A 171 5.24 -19.82 -5.58
CA PRO A 171 5.96 -20.69 -6.50
C PRO A 171 5.28 -22.04 -6.71
N LEU A 172 4.79 -22.66 -5.64
CA LEU A 172 4.06 -23.93 -5.72
C LEU A 172 2.72 -23.77 -6.45
N ALA A 173 1.96 -22.72 -6.15
CA ALA A 173 0.72 -22.39 -6.86
C ALA A 173 0.97 -22.23 -8.37
N CYS A 174 2.02 -21.51 -8.75
CA CYS A 174 2.41 -21.33 -10.14
C CYS A 174 2.70 -22.65 -10.87
N ALA A 175 3.48 -23.53 -10.24
CA ALA A 175 3.76 -24.86 -10.78
C ALA A 175 2.48 -25.70 -10.93
N ARG A 176 1.55 -25.60 -9.97
CA ARG A 176 0.24 -26.29 -10.02
C ARG A 176 -0.64 -25.74 -11.14
N TYR A 177 -0.70 -24.42 -11.34
CA TYR A 177 -1.46 -23.82 -12.44
C TYR A 177 -1.02 -24.37 -13.81
N SER A 178 0.29 -24.52 -14.01
CA SER A 178 0.83 -25.10 -15.24
C SER A 178 0.54 -26.60 -15.36
N THR A 179 0.76 -27.36 -14.28
CA THR A 179 0.53 -28.82 -14.26
C THR A 179 -0.94 -29.19 -14.52
N LEU A 180 -1.86 -28.38 -14.00
CA LEU A 180 -3.30 -28.58 -14.15
C LEU A 180 -3.85 -27.98 -15.46
N GLY A 181 -3.02 -27.31 -16.26
CA GLY A 181 -3.45 -26.63 -17.49
C GLY A 181 -4.34 -25.41 -17.25
N ALA A 182 -4.36 -24.89 -16.01
CA ALA A 182 -5.10 -23.68 -15.66
C ALA A 182 -4.42 -22.41 -16.22
N LEU A 183 -3.11 -22.45 -16.42
CA LEU A 183 -2.34 -21.50 -17.25
C LEU A 183 -1.71 -22.26 -18.42
N ARG A 184 -2.04 -21.87 -19.64
CA ARG A 184 -1.55 -22.49 -20.87
C ARG A 184 -0.23 -21.85 -21.33
N GLN A 185 0.34 -22.39 -22.41
CA GLN A 185 1.47 -21.75 -23.09
C GLN A 185 1.08 -20.33 -23.54
N ARG A 186 2.00 -19.37 -23.37
CA ARG A 186 1.79 -17.94 -23.64
C ARG A 186 0.67 -17.29 -22.80
N GLU A 187 0.26 -17.91 -21.70
CA GLU A 187 -0.55 -17.26 -20.66
C GLU A 187 0.34 -16.95 -19.45
N ALA A 188 0.27 -15.72 -18.96
CA ALA A 188 0.96 -15.30 -17.74
C ALA A 188 -0.07 -14.92 -16.68
N LEU A 189 0.25 -15.18 -15.41
CA LEU A 189 -0.50 -14.63 -14.27
C LEU A 189 0.37 -13.61 -13.56
N LEU A 190 -0.11 -12.38 -13.50
CA LEU A 190 0.37 -11.35 -12.59
C LEU A 190 -0.39 -11.50 -11.27
N GLY A 191 0.29 -12.01 -10.25
CA GLY A 191 -0.23 -12.04 -8.89
C GLY A 191 0.13 -10.75 -8.17
N LEU A 192 -0.83 -10.16 -7.48
CA LEU A 192 -0.66 -8.99 -6.61
C LEU A 192 -1.03 -9.42 -5.18
N MET A 193 -0.21 -9.14 -4.18
CA MET A 193 -0.42 -9.71 -2.84
C MET A 193 0.13 -8.84 -1.72
N LEU A 194 -0.37 -9.09 -0.51
CA LEU A 194 0.35 -8.75 0.73
C LEU A 194 1.12 -9.97 1.22
N ILE A 195 2.39 -9.80 1.55
CA ILE A 195 3.20 -10.89 2.13
C ILE A 195 2.97 -10.93 3.65
N ASP A 196 2.94 -9.78 4.31
CA ASP A 196 2.56 -9.64 5.71
C ASP A 196 1.28 -8.79 5.84
N ALA A 197 0.38 -9.20 6.74
CA ALA A 197 -0.87 -8.47 6.98
C ALA A 197 -0.67 -7.05 7.53
N ARG A 198 0.54 -6.74 8.03
CA ARG A 198 0.94 -5.43 8.57
C ARG A 198 1.57 -4.51 7.53
N GLU A 199 1.88 -5.01 6.33
CA GLU A 199 2.46 -4.20 5.25
C GLU A 199 1.38 -3.36 4.57
N THR A 200 1.78 -2.16 4.12
CA THR A 200 0.97 -1.26 3.28
C THR A 200 1.43 -1.31 1.81
N GLU A 201 2.49 -2.05 1.53
CA GLU A 201 3.11 -2.18 0.22
C GLU A 201 2.52 -3.36 -0.54
N LEU A 202 2.25 -3.16 -1.83
CA LEU A 202 1.75 -4.22 -2.70
C LEU A 202 2.93 -4.96 -3.32
N HIS A 203 3.02 -6.25 -3.02
CA HIS A 203 3.99 -7.15 -3.63
C HIS A 203 3.45 -7.76 -4.91
N ALA A 204 4.36 -8.18 -5.78
CA ALA A 204 3.99 -8.73 -7.07
C ALA A 204 4.90 -9.88 -7.49
N GLY A 205 4.30 -10.81 -8.21
CA GLY A 205 5.06 -11.82 -8.91
C GLY A 205 4.38 -12.29 -10.18
N LEU A 206 5.21 -12.81 -11.07
CA LEU A 206 4.85 -13.26 -12.38
C LEU A 206 4.94 -14.79 -12.43
N CYS A 207 3.82 -15.44 -12.70
CA CYS A 207 3.79 -16.85 -13.05
C CYS A 207 3.75 -17.00 -14.57
N LEU A 208 4.78 -17.62 -15.13
CA LEU A 208 4.83 -17.98 -16.55
C LEU A 208 5.37 -19.39 -16.69
N GLU A 209 4.66 -20.25 -17.43
CA GLU A 209 5.10 -21.62 -17.74
C GLU A 209 5.49 -22.42 -16.47
N GLY A 210 4.74 -22.22 -15.38
CA GLY A 210 4.98 -22.90 -14.10
C GLY A 210 6.17 -22.36 -13.31
N LYS A 211 6.82 -21.29 -13.77
CA LYS A 211 7.92 -20.62 -13.07
C LYS A 211 7.44 -19.31 -12.47
N TRP A 212 7.64 -19.17 -11.17
CA TRP A 212 7.36 -17.95 -10.44
C TRP A 212 8.59 -17.05 -10.40
N ARG A 213 8.39 -15.77 -10.69
CA ARG A 213 9.38 -14.71 -10.54
C ARG A 213 8.82 -13.61 -9.66
N TRP A 214 9.52 -13.32 -8.57
CA TRP A 214 9.24 -12.13 -7.76
C TRP A 214 9.63 -10.87 -8.53
N LEU A 215 8.78 -9.85 -8.46
CA LEU A 215 9.04 -8.52 -9.01
C LEU A 215 9.37 -7.56 -7.85
N ARG A 216 8.49 -7.56 -6.84
CA ARG A 216 8.56 -6.70 -5.65
C ARG A 216 8.01 -7.45 -4.45
#